data_AF-A0ABD5X8T6-F1
#
_entry.id   AF-A0ABD5X8T6-F1
#
_cell.length_a   1.000
_cell.length_b   1.000
_cell.length_c   1.000
_cell.angle_alpha   90.00
_cell.angle_beta   90.00
_cell.angle_gamma   90.00
#
_symmetry.space_group_name_H-M   'P 1'
#
loop_
_entity.id
_entity.type
_entity.pdbx_description
1 polymer ?
#
loop_
_entity_poly.entity_id
_entity_poly.type
_entity_poly.pdbx_seq_one_letter_code
_entity_poly.pdbx_strand_id
1 'polypeptide(L)' 'MQPDTIVPAEVETSSEVMASVEEGPVDRFILADISQDDAFMTLKLDDAASLPAWR' A
#
# COMPACT_ATOMS: atom_id res chain seq x y z
N MET A 1 -21.51 27.47 -23.18
CA MET A 1 -21.02 26.75 -22.01
C MET A 1 -20.05 25.71 -22.53
N GLN A 2 -18.76 25.81 -22.20
CA GLN A 2 -17.78 24.76 -22.50
C GLN A 2 -18.07 23.57 -21.58
N PRO A 3 -17.89 22.31 -22.04
CA PRO A 3 -18.08 21.17 -21.16
C PRO A 3 -16.93 21.15 -20.15
N ASP A 4 -17.28 20.92 -18.89
CA ASP A 4 -16.31 20.62 -17.85
C ASP A 4 -15.60 19.31 -18.22
N THR A 5 -14.46 19.44 -18.89
CA THR A 5 -13.55 18.32 -19.10
C THR A 5 -13.08 17.88 -17.73
N ILE A 6 -13.57 16.72 -17.29
CA ILE A 6 -13.04 16.00 -16.13
C ILE A 6 -11.60 15.67 -16.50
N VAL A 7 -10.65 16.44 -15.97
CA VAL A 7 -9.23 16.12 -16.07
C VAL A 7 -9.07 14.77 -15.36
N PRO A 8 -8.69 13.69 -16.06
CA PRO A 8 -8.39 12.44 -15.38
C PRO A 8 -7.31 12.77 -14.35
N ALA A 9 -7.57 12.49 -13.08
CA ALA A 9 -6.54 12.60 -12.06
C ALA A 9 -5.33 11.84 -12.60
N GLU A 10 -4.19 12.54 -12.71
CA GLU A 10 -2.93 11.90 -13.01
C GLU A 10 -2.78 10.79 -11.96
N VAL A 11 -2.90 9.54 -12.38
CA VAL A 11 -2.70 8.39 -11.52
C VAL A 11 -1.25 8.51 -11.11
N GLU A 12 -1.03 9.04 -9.90
CA GLU A 12 0.29 9.18 -9.31
C GLU A 12 1.02 7.87 -9.53
N THR A 13 2.20 8.03 -10.10
CA THR A 13 3.16 7.00 -10.50
C THR A 13 2.97 5.75 -9.66
N SER A 14 2.69 4.61 -10.32
CA SER A 14 2.68 3.27 -9.72
C SER A 14 3.78 3.15 -8.68
N SER A 15 3.45 3.45 -7.41
CA SER A 15 4.43 3.41 -6.33
C SER A 15 4.73 1.94 -6.14
N GLU A 16 5.97 1.57 -6.43
CA GLU A 16 6.40 0.19 -6.26
C GLU A 16 6.45 -0.06 -4.75
N VAL A 17 5.54 -0.90 -4.29
CA VAL A 17 5.45 -1.30 -2.88
C VAL A 17 5.72 -2.79 -2.78
N MET A 18 6.47 -3.19 -1.76
CA MET A 18 6.69 -4.58 -1.41
C MET A 18 5.99 -4.90 -0.10
N ALA A 19 5.33 -6.05 -0.07
CA ALA A 19 4.70 -6.59 1.13
C ALA A 19 5.39 -7.90 1.53
N SER A 20 5.62 -8.07 2.82
CA SER A 20 6.12 -9.33 3.39
C SER A 20 5.43 -9.66 4.71
N VAL A 21 5.50 -10.93 5.08
CA VAL A 21 5.05 -11.44 6.38
C VAL A 21 6.27 -11.99 7.11
N GLU A 22 6.46 -11.56 8.35
CA GLU A 22 7.47 -12.10 9.24
C GLU A 22 6.79 -12.94 10.33
N GLU A 23 7.16 -14.22 10.39
CA GLU A 23 6.66 -15.17 11.38
C GLU A 23 7.42 -15.04 12.72
N GLY A 24 6.71 -15.16 13.83
CA GLY A 24 7.32 -15.05 15.16
C GLY A 24 6.33 -15.31 16.30
N PRO A 25 6.62 -14.84 17.53
CA PRO A 25 5.65 -14.90 18.62
C PRO A 25 4.34 -14.16 18.31
N VAL A 26 4.41 -13.15 17.45
CA VAL A 26 3.29 -12.45 16.83
C VAL A 26 3.66 -12.23 15.38
N ASP A 27 2.83 -12.71 14.45
CA ASP A 27 3.06 -12.52 13.02
C ASP A 27 2.89 -11.04 12.65
N ARG A 28 3.81 -10.54 11.83
CA ARG A 28 3.86 -9.14 11.43
C ARG A 28 3.70 -8.99 9.94
N PHE A 29 2.87 -8.03 9.54
CA PHE A 29 2.76 -7.58 8.16
C PHE A 29 3.62 -6.33 7.98
N ILE A 30 4.44 -6.33 6.93
CA ILE A 30 5.36 -5.24 6.59
C ILE A 30 5.00 -4.74 5.20
N LEU A 31 4.80 -3.43 5.08
CA LEU A 31 4.60 -2.75 3.82
C LEU A 31 5.72 -1.72 3.64
N ALA A 32 6.51 -1.88 2.58
CA ALA A 32 7.64 -1.02 2.27
C ALA A 32 7.43 -0.31 0.94
N ASP A 33 7.65 1.01 0.92
CA ASP A 33 7.90 1.76 -0.30
C ASP A 33 9.35 1.49 -0.72
N ILE A 34 9.54 0.80 -1.85
CA ILE A 34 10.89 0.40 -2.29
C ILE A 34 11.64 1.51 -3.01
N SER A 35 10.99 2.67 -3.22
CA SER A 35 11.62 3.83 -3.84
C SER A 35 12.45 4.66 -2.85
N GLN A 36 12.26 4.46 -1.55
CA GLN A 36 12.95 5.21 -0.50
C GLN A 36 13.44 4.30 0.63
N ASP A 37 14.69 4.50 1.04
CA ASP A 37 15.25 3.80 2.19
C ASP A 37 14.47 4.14 3.47
N ASP A 38 14.36 3.15 4.37
CA ASP A 38 13.66 3.24 5.66
C ASP A 38 12.17 3.66 5.58
N ALA A 39 11.58 3.64 4.39
CA ALA A 39 10.16 3.93 4.17
C ALA A 39 9.31 2.66 4.29
N PHE A 40 9.06 2.22 5.52
CA PHE A 40 8.20 1.06 5.76
C PHE A 40 7.29 1.26 6.97
N MET A 41 6.18 0.54 6.98
CA MET A 41 5.29 0.41 8.12
C MET A 41 5.11 -1.06 8.50
N THR A 42 4.89 -1.29 9.79
CA THR A 42 4.63 -2.63 10.33
C THR A 42 3.38 -2.62 11.20
N LEU A 43 2.62 -3.71 11.11
CA LEU A 43 1.46 -3.97 11.95
C LEU A 43 1.38 -5.47 12.25
N LYS A 44 0.55 -5.85 13.23
CA LYS A 44 0.22 -7.27 13.42
C LYS A 44 -0.53 -7.77 12.19
N LEU A 45 -0.26 -9.01 11.80
CA LEU A 45 -0.94 -9.61 10.66
C LEU A 45 -2.47 -9.68 10.88
N ASP A 46 -2.92 -9.94 12.11
CA ASP A 46 -4.35 -9.97 12.46
C ASP A 46 -5.05 -8.61 12.35
N ASP A 47 -4.29 -7.52 12.44
CA ASP A 47 -4.81 -6.15 12.29
C ASP A 47 -4.81 -5.71 10.81
N ALA A 48 -4.15 -6.45 9.92
CA ALA A 48 -4.10 -6.14 8.50
C ALA A 48 -5.41 -6.54 7.80
N ALA A 49 -5.91 -5.69 6.92
CA ALA A 49 -7.03 -6.05 6.07
C ALA A 49 -6.64 -7.25 5.17
N SER A 50 -7.58 -8.18 4.95
CA SER A 50 -7.35 -9.29 4.05
C SER A 50 -7.35 -8.82 2.58
N LEU A 51 -6.63 -9.53 1.69
CA LEU A 51 -6.56 -9.15 0.27
C LEU A 51 -7.93 -8.93 -0.42
N PRO A 52 -9.00 -9.70 -0.12
CA PRO A 52 -10.33 -9.40 -0.66
C PRO A 52 -10.92 -8.06 -0.19
N ALA A 53 -10.54 -7.58 0.99
CA ALA A 53 -10.97 -6.30 1.54
C ALA A 53 -10.17 -5.10 1.00
N TRP A 54 -9.14 -5.34 0.19
CA TRP A 54 -8.34 -4.29 -0.46
C TRP A 54 -8.88 -3.88 -1.84
N ARG A 55 -9.83 -4.66 -2.38
CA ARG A 55 -10.53 -4.36 -3.62
C ARG A 55 -11.68 -3.40 -3.39
#